data_AF-A0A401RGT9-F1
#
_entry.id   AF-A0A401RGT9-F1
#
_cell.length_a   1.000
_cell.length_b   1.000
_cell.length_c   1.000
_cell.angle_alpha   90.00
_cell.angle_beta   90.00
_cell.angle_gamma   90.00
#
_symmetry.space_group_name_H-M   'P 1'
#
loop_
_entity.id
_entity.type
_entity.pdbx_description
1 polymer ?
#
loop_
_entity_poly.entity_id
_entity_poly.type
_entity_poly.pdbx_seq_one_letter_code
_entity_poly.pdbx_strand_id
1 'polypeptide(L)'
;MRLGLEQIAVSLETGVCPPFWDVWITSSLSTRETGTVHGDSQCDTETGTVHGDSQCDTETGTVHGDSPCDTEIGTAHGDSQCDTETGTLHGDSQCDTETGTVHGDSQCDTETGTVHGDSQCDTETGNVHNRSKCGQTKD
;
A
#
# COMPACT_ATOMS: atom_id res chain seq x y z
N MET A 1 -36.39 -8.82 17.16
CA MET A 1 -35.47 -9.69 17.93
C MET A 1 -34.10 -9.08 17.83
N ARG A 2 -33.50 -8.77 18.97
CA ARG A 2 -32.18 -8.14 19.10
C ARG A 2 -31.12 -9.18 18.73
N LEU A 3 -30.64 -9.15 17.50
CA LEU A 3 -29.34 -9.72 17.13
C LEU A 3 -28.34 -8.56 17.31
N GLY A 4 -28.09 -8.25 18.58
CA GLY A 4 -27.30 -7.11 19.00
C GLY A 4 -25.86 -7.51 19.22
N LEU A 5 -24.93 -6.69 18.72
CA LEU A 5 -23.60 -6.35 19.23
C LEU A 5 -22.59 -7.47 19.62
N GLU A 6 -22.99 -8.71 19.83
CA GLU A 6 -22.10 -9.77 20.35
C GLU A 6 -21.22 -10.37 19.25
N GLN A 7 -21.62 -10.30 17.97
CA GLN A 7 -20.75 -10.69 16.86
C GLN A 7 -19.63 -9.67 16.59
N ILE A 8 -19.81 -8.41 17.01
CA ILE A 8 -18.78 -7.36 16.89
C ILE A 8 -17.70 -7.57 17.98
N ALA A 9 -18.07 -8.12 19.13
CA ALA A 9 -17.14 -8.34 20.25
C ALA A 9 -16.24 -9.58 20.06
N VAL A 10 -16.69 -10.62 19.35
CA VAL A 10 -15.90 -11.86 19.21
C VAL A 10 -14.65 -11.67 18.33
N SER A 11 -14.65 -10.72 17.38
CA SER A 11 -13.45 -10.44 16.56
C SER A 11 -12.37 -9.63 17.29
N LEU A 12 -12.72 -8.87 18.34
CA LEU A 12 -11.76 -8.08 19.12
C LEU A 12 -10.86 -8.94 20.02
N GLU A 13 -11.21 -10.20 20.31
CA GLU A 13 -10.46 -11.05 21.22
C GLU A 13 -9.54 -12.08 20.53
N THR A 14 -9.68 -12.31 19.23
CA THR A 14 -8.91 -13.36 18.54
C THR A 14 -8.04 -12.89 17.38
N GLY A 15 -8.20 -11.66 16.88
CA GLY A 15 -7.30 -11.08 15.86
C GLY A 15 -7.16 -11.92 14.59
N VAL A 16 -8.13 -12.78 14.28
CA VAL A 16 -8.11 -13.67 13.11
C VAL A 16 -9.44 -13.55 12.37
N CYS A 17 -9.41 -12.89 11.22
CA CYS A 17 -10.47 -12.90 10.23
C CYS A 17 -10.48 -14.27 9.50
N PRO A 18 -11.61 -15.00 9.43
CA PRO A 18 -11.63 -16.33 8.81
C PRO A 18 -11.48 -16.21 7.28
N PRO A 19 -10.72 -17.10 6.64
CA PRO A 19 -10.57 -17.05 5.20
C PRO A 19 -11.84 -17.58 4.55
N PHE A 20 -12.13 -17.02 3.37
CA PHE A 20 -12.80 -17.65 2.24
C PHE A 20 -14.25 -17.20 1.92
N TRP A 21 -14.34 -16.51 0.77
CA TRP A 21 -15.40 -16.25 -0.24
C TRP A 21 -16.56 -15.27 -0.05
N ASP A 22 -16.98 -14.79 1.13
CA ASP A 22 -18.09 -13.81 1.15
C ASP A 22 -18.06 -12.89 2.39
N VAL A 23 -17.11 -11.94 2.43
CA VAL A 23 -17.22 -10.84 3.39
C VAL A 23 -17.09 -9.50 2.69
N TRP A 24 -18.22 -8.87 2.45
CA TRP A 24 -18.32 -7.43 2.17
C TRP A 24 -18.12 -6.69 3.49
N ILE A 25 -16.87 -6.58 3.97
CA ILE A 25 -16.58 -5.72 5.12
C ILE A 25 -16.56 -4.29 4.61
N THR A 26 -17.57 -3.50 4.97
CA THR A 26 -17.70 -2.10 4.56
C THR A 26 -16.96 -1.13 5.48
N SER A 27 -16.27 -1.64 6.52
CA SER A 27 -15.29 -0.96 7.37
C SER A 27 -14.80 -2.00 8.39
N SER A 28 -13.54 -2.44 8.33
CA SER A 28 -12.91 -3.30 9.35
C SER A 28 -11.92 -2.47 10.16
N LEU A 29 -11.91 -2.65 11.48
CA LEU A 29 -10.83 -2.23 12.38
C LEU A 29 -10.28 -3.52 12.98
N SER A 30 -9.31 -4.14 12.31
CA SER A 30 -8.69 -5.42 12.71
C SER A 30 -7.18 -5.23 12.82
N THR A 31 -6.49 -5.94 13.71
CA THR A 31 -5.02 -5.90 13.76
C THR A 31 -4.39 -6.55 12.52
N ARG A 32 -5.10 -7.48 11.88
CA ARG A 32 -4.60 -8.18 10.70
C ARG A 32 -5.73 -8.66 9.82
N GLU A 33 -5.61 -8.39 8.53
CA GLU A 33 -6.54 -8.82 7.50
C GLU A 33 -5.78 -9.61 6.43
N THR A 34 -6.43 -10.61 5.87
CA THR A 34 -5.87 -11.41 4.78
C THR A 34 -6.94 -11.80 3.78
N GLY A 35 -6.72 -11.56 2.49
CA GLY A 35 -7.65 -11.94 1.44
C GLY A 35 -7.95 -10.81 0.47
N THR A 36 -9.19 -10.73 -0.01
CA THR A 36 -9.63 -9.66 -0.90
C THR A 36 -10.57 -8.73 -0.15
N VAL A 37 -10.24 -7.44 -0.09
CA VAL A 37 -11.03 -6.40 0.56
C VAL A 37 -11.58 -5.44 -0.50
N HIS A 38 -12.83 -5.02 -0.32
CA HIS A 38 -13.49 -4.03 -1.19
C HIS A 38 -14.00 -2.86 -0.34
N GLY A 39 -13.65 -1.64 -0.73
CA GLY A 39 -13.95 -0.42 0.02
C GLY A 39 -12.90 -0.12 1.08
N ASP A 40 -13.29 0.66 2.08
CA ASP A 40 -12.37 1.23 3.07
C ASP A 40 -11.90 0.17 4.10
N SER A 41 -10.59 0.05 4.29
CA SER A 41 -9.98 -0.84 5.28
C SER A 41 -9.07 -0.09 6.26
N GLN A 42 -9.08 -0.49 7.53
CA GLN A 42 -8.15 0.00 8.55
C GLN A 42 -7.59 -1.18 9.37
N CYS A 43 -6.29 -1.46 9.26
CA CYS A 43 -5.67 -2.54 10.02
C CYS A 43 -4.17 -2.32 10.29
N ASP A 44 -3.57 -3.02 11.26
CA ASP A 44 -2.11 -2.89 11.45
C ASP A 44 -1.35 -3.63 10.33
N THR A 45 -1.91 -4.71 9.79
CA THR A 45 -1.29 -5.47 8.71
C THR A 45 -2.33 -6.04 7.74
N GLU A 46 -2.20 -5.71 6.46
CA GLU A 46 -3.02 -6.26 5.38
C GLU A 46 -2.18 -7.24 4.53
N THR A 47 -2.77 -8.36 4.09
CA THR A 47 -2.11 -9.25 3.13
C THR A 47 -3.08 -9.78 2.10
N GLY A 48 -2.96 -9.33 0.85
CA GLY A 48 -3.77 -9.85 -0.25
C GLY A 48 -4.07 -8.80 -1.31
N THR A 49 -5.35 -8.61 -1.65
CA THR A 49 -5.77 -7.66 -2.68
C THR A 49 -6.78 -6.67 -2.11
N VAL A 50 -6.49 -5.38 -2.20
CA VAL A 50 -7.42 -4.32 -1.79
C VAL A 50 -7.94 -3.59 -3.02
N HIS A 51 -9.25 -3.35 -3.05
CA HIS A 51 -9.92 -2.51 -4.03
C HIS A 51 -10.65 -1.38 -3.32
N GLY A 52 -10.06 -0.19 -3.26
CA GLY A 52 -10.56 0.96 -2.50
C GLY A 52 -9.45 1.59 -1.67
N ASP A 53 -9.84 2.32 -0.64
CA ASP A 53 -8.93 3.07 0.23
C ASP A 53 -8.45 2.15 1.37
N SER A 54 -7.14 1.96 1.52
CA SER A 54 -6.55 1.22 2.66
C SER A 54 -5.77 2.15 3.58
N GLN A 55 -5.84 1.87 4.88
CA GLN A 55 -4.99 2.51 5.88
C GLN A 55 -4.39 1.44 6.78
N CYS A 56 -3.09 1.18 6.65
CA CYS A 56 -2.43 0.19 7.50
C CYS A 56 -0.97 0.50 7.82
N ASP A 57 -0.41 -0.10 8.88
CA ASP A 57 1.03 0.07 9.14
C ASP A 57 1.84 -0.74 8.11
N THR A 58 1.35 -1.90 7.69
CA THR A 58 2.03 -2.73 6.69
C THR A 58 1.05 -3.36 5.71
N GLU A 59 1.22 -3.07 4.43
CA GLU A 59 0.48 -3.67 3.34
C GLU A 59 1.36 -4.66 2.56
N THR A 60 0.84 -5.85 2.25
CA THR A 60 1.54 -6.80 1.38
C THR A 60 0.60 -7.39 0.35
N GLY A 61 0.85 -7.14 -0.94
CA GLY A 61 0.10 -7.75 -2.04
C GLY A 61 -0.21 -6.78 -3.17
N THR A 62 -1.49 -6.60 -3.50
CA THR A 62 -1.91 -5.74 -4.61
C THR A 62 -2.97 -4.74 -4.15
N VAL A 63 -2.73 -3.46 -4.35
CA VAL A 63 -3.68 -2.39 -4.04
C VAL A 63 -4.20 -1.77 -5.32
N HIS A 64 -5.51 -1.54 -5.37
CA HIS A 64 -6.17 -0.77 -6.42
C HIS A 64 -6.95 0.38 -5.76
N GLY A 65 -6.35 1.56 -5.68
CA GLY A 65 -6.92 2.72 -4.99
C GLY A 65 -5.85 3.53 -4.27
N ASP A 66 -6.27 4.25 -3.23
CA ASP A 66 -5.41 5.08 -2.40
C ASP A 66 -4.90 4.25 -1.20
N SER A 67 -3.58 4.20 -0.99
CA SER A 67 -2.95 3.35 0.04
C SER A 67 -1.94 4.12 0.91
N PRO A 68 -2.43 4.89 1.90
CA PRO A 68 -1.60 5.38 3.00
C PRO A 68 -1.16 4.27 3.96
N CYS A 69 0.14 3.97 4.03
CA CYS A 69 0.70 3.01 4.99
C CYS A 69 2.13 3.34 5.44
N ASP A 70 2.68 2.73 6.50
CA ASP A 70 4.11 2.93 6.81
C ASP A 70 4.99 2.11 5.85
N THR A 71 4.54 0.91 5.46
CA THR A 71 5.28 0.02 4.55
C THR A 71 4.37 -0.66 3.56
N GLU A 72 4.62 -0.47 2.27
CA GLU A 72 3.95 -1.17 1.18
C GLU A 72 4.90 -2.17 0.50
N ILE A 73 4.47 -3.42 0.35
CA ILE A 73 5.21 -4.46 -0.38
C ILE A 73 4.33 -5.11 -1.43
N GLY A 74 4.62 -4.89 -2.72
CA GLY A 74 3.97 -5.60 -3.80
C GLY A 74 3.66 -4.75 -5.03
N THR A 75 2.38 -4.59 -5.36
CA THR A 75 1.95 -3.84 -6.54
C THR A 75 0.82 -2.88 -6.21
N ALA A 76 1.06 -1.59 -6.39
CA ALA A 76 0.04 -0.56 -6.27
C ALA A 76 -0.45 -0.10 -7.64
N HIS A 77 -1.75 0.17 -7.72
CA HIS A 77 -2.41 0.80 -8.85
C HIS A 77 -3.24 1.97 -8.34
N GLY A 78 -2.71 3.19 -8.44
CA GLY A 78 -3.33 4.39 -7.87
C GLY A 78 -2.31 5.27 -7.18
N ASP A 79 -2.74 5.93 -6.12
CA ASP A 79 -1.92 6.85 -5.34
C ASP A 79 -1.42 6.13 -4.08
N SER A 80 -0.10 5.96 -3.95
CA SER A 80 0.52 5.39 -2.75
C SER A 80 1.23 6.46 -1.93
N GLN A 81 0.99 6.44 -0.62
CA GLN A 81 1.67 7.32 0.33
C GLN A 81 2.25 6.48 1.47
N CYS A 82 3.56 6.30 1.51
CA CYS A 82 4.16 5.47 2.57
C CYS A 82 5.56 5.86 2.97
N ASP A 83 6.04 5.43 4.14
CA ASP A 83 7.45 5.68 4.49
C ASP A 83 8.37 4.82 3.62
N THR A 84 7.97 3.57 3.34
CA THR A 84 8.75 2.64 2.51
C THR A 84 7.87 1.89 1.54
N GLU A 85 8.18 2.02 0.25
CA GLU A 85 7.56 1.24 -0.81
C GLU A 85 8.57 0.24 -1.39
N THR A 86 8.13 -0.99 -1.61
CA THR A 86 8.91 -2.01 -2.32
C THR A 86 8.05 -2.78 -3.31
N GLY A 87 8.32 -2.60 -4.60
CA GLY A 87 7.70 -3.42 -5.64
C GLY A 87 7.45 -2.71 -6.96
N THR A 88 6.19 -2.64 -7.38
CA THR A 88 5.80 -2.02 -8.65
C THR A 88 4.61 -1.10 -8.45
N LEU A 89 4.82 0.19 -8.70
CA LEU A 89 3.76 1.19 -8.70
C LEU A 89 3.28 1.48 -10.12
N HIS A 90 1.97 1.59 -10.29
CA HIS A 90 1.32 2.15 -11.47
C HIS A 90 0.44 3.33 -11.05
N GLY A 91 1.01 4.53 -11.02
CA GLY A 91 0.32 5.75 -10.60
C GLY A 91 1.28 6.74 -9.99
N ASP A 92 0.85 7.43 -8.94
CA ASP A 92 1.63 8.46 -8.25
C ASP A 92 2.11 7.94 -6.89
N SER A 93 3.41 8.06 -6.59
CA SER A 93 3.97 7.70 -5.29
C SER A 93 4.53 8.89 -4.54
N GLN A 94 4.32 8.88 -3.23
CA GLN A 94 4.97 9.77 -2.27
C GLN A 94 5.52 8.95 -1.10
N CYS A 95 6.85 8.81 -1.01
CA CYS A 95 7.46 8.00 0.03
C CYS A 95 8.84 8.47 0.50
N ASP A 96 9.30 8.08 1.68
CA ASP A 96 10.69 8.40 2.07
C ASP A 96 11.67 7.53 1.28
N THR A 97 11.35 6.25 1.11
CA THR A 97 12.18 5.30 0.36
C THR A 97 11.35 4.47 -0.62
N GLU A 98 11.73 4.55 -1.90
CA GLU A 98 11.17 3.74 -2.98
C GLU A 98 12.17 2.69 -3.45
N THR A 99 11.76 1.42 -3.54
CA THR A 99 12.57 0.35 -4.15
C THR A 99 11.76 -0.47 -5.14
N GLY A 100 12.03 -0.30 -6.44
CA GLY A 100 11.40 -1.14 -7.44
C GLY A 100 11.20 -0.47 -8.80
N THR A 101 10.00 -0.61 -9.35
CA THR A 101 9.63 -0.02 -10.64
C THR A 101 8.42 0.89 -10.50
N VAL A 102 8.56 2.15 -10.85
CA VAL A 102 7.45 3.12 -10.87
C VAL A 102 7.04 3.38 -12.31
N HIS A 103 5.75 3.25 -12.60
CA HIS A 103 5.12 3.65 -13.86
C HIS A 103 4.18 4.84 -13.62
N GLY A 104 4.75 6.03 -13.51
CA GLY A 104 4.04 7.28 -13.26
C GLY A 104 4.95 8.28 -12.56
N ASP A 105 4.39 9.12 -11.72
CA ASP A 105 5.14 10.18 -11.04
C ASP A 105 5.61 9.70 -9.65
N SER A 106 6.89 9.89 -9.35
CA SER A 106 7.51 9.52 -8.07
C SER A 106 8.05 10.75 -7.36
N GLN A 107 7.74 10.87 -6.07
CA GLN A 107 8.34 11.85 -5.17
C GLN A 107 8.85 11.15 -3.92
N CYS A 108 10.17 11.04 -3.77
CA CYS A 108 10.75 10.38 -2.60
C CYS A 108 12.08 10.96 -2.13
N ASP A 109 12.54 10.67 -0.91
CA ASP A 109 13.89 11.09 -0.50
C ASP A 109 14.95 10.21 -1.18
N THR A 110 14.73 8.89 -1.19
CA THR A 110 15.62 7.91 -1.81
C THR A 110 14.88 7.01 -2.78
N GLU A 111 15.36 6.95 -4.01
CA GLU A 111 14.82 6.08 -5.05
C GLU A 111 15.86 5.04 -5.50
N THR A 112 15.47 3.76 -5.49
CA THR A 112 16.27 2.67 -6.04
C THR A 112 15.48 1.86 -7.04
N GLY A 113 15.92 1.85 -8.31
CA GLY A 113 15.33 1.00 -9.34
C GLY A 113 15.06 1.69 -10.67
N THR A 114 13.85 1.58 -11.20
CA THR A 114 13.49 2.12 -12.53
C THR A 114 12.22 2.93 -12.47
N VAL A 115 12.26 4.15 -13.01
CA VAL A 115 11.07 5.00 -13.15
C VAL A 115 10.74 5.20 -14.61
N HIS A 116 9.49 4.97 -14.97
CA HIS A 116 8.91 5.24 -16.27
C HIS A 116 7.93 6.42 -16.19
N GLY A 117 8.45 7.59 -15.81
CA GLY A 117 7.68 8.83 -15.64
C GLY A 117 8.55 9.92 -15.01
N ASP A 118 7.92 10.94 -14.40
CA ASP A 118 8.66 12.01 -13.75
C ASP A 118 9.08 11.57 -12.34
N SER A 119 10.33 11.82 -11.96
CA SER A 119 10.85 11.54 -10.62
C SER A 119 11.45 12.79 -9.98
N GLN A 120 11.18 12.96 -8.68
CA GLN A 120 11.78 13.98 -7.83
C GLN A 120 12.27 13.34 -6.55
N CYS A 121 13.58 13.39 -6.33
CA CYS A 121 14.18 12.81 -5.14
C CYS A 121 15.49 13.44 -4.71
N ASP A 122 15.94 13.19 -3.48
CA ASP A 122 17.25 13.65 -3.03
C ASP A 122 18.35 12.75 -3.59
N THR A 123 18.14 11.43 -3.56
CA THR A 123 19.11 10.43 -4.03
C THR A 123 18.44 9.42 -4.97
N GLU A 124 19.05 9.16 -6.13
CA GLU A 124 18.61 8.15 -7.09
C GLU A 124 19.73 7.15 -7.39
N THR A 125 19.42 5.85 -7.24
CA THR A 125 20.23 4.73 -7.73
C THR A 125 19.41 3.92 -8.73
N GLY A 126 19.55 4.20 -10.02
CA GLY A 126 18.65 3.61 -10.99
C GLY A 126 18.66 4.23 -12.37
N ASN A 127 17.58 3.98 -13.10
CA ASN A 127 17.29 4.64 -14.36
C ASN A 127 15.91 5.29 -14.30
N VAL A 128 15.85 6.55 -14.71
CA VAL A 128 14.58 7.24 -15.00
C VAL A 128 14.43 7.45 -16.50
N HIS A 129 13.28 7.05 -17.01
CA HIS A 129 12.91 7.09 -18.41
C HIS A 129 11.89 8.20 -18.71
N ASN A 130 12.17 9.44 -18.28
CA ASN A 130 11.55 10.67 -18.77
C ASN A 130 12.29 11.89 -18.17
N ARG A 131 11.93 12.30 -16.95
CA ARG A 131 12.51 13.45 -16.27
C ARG A 131 12.83 13.10 -14.84
N SER A 132 14.10 13.21 -14.45
CA SER A 132 14.50 13.23 -13.04
C SER A 132 14.85 14.64 -12.60
N LYS A 133 14.53 14.96 -11.34
CA LYS A 133 15.14 16.03 -10.58
C LYS A 133 15.93 15.50 -9.38
N CYS A 134 16.52 14.31 -9.52
CA CYS A 134 17.23 13.67 -8.43
C CYS A 134 18.73 14.00 -8.34
N GLY A 135 19.26 13.98 -7.12
CA GLY A 135 20.69 13.90 -6.87
C GLY A 135 21.22 12.52 -7.25
N GLN A 136 21.85 12.39 -8.42
CA GLN A 136 22.40 11.10 -8.83
C GLN A 136 23.67 10.77 -8.02
N THR A 137 23.63 9.69 -7.24
CA THR A 137 24.82 9.03 -6.74
C THR A 137 25.38 8.14 -7.85
N LYS A 138 26.51 8.55 -8.44
CA LYS A 138 27.28 7.66 -9.32
C LYS A 138 28.01 6.65 -8.44
N ASP A 139 27.61 5.39 -8.52
CA ASP A 139 28.45 4.26 -8.07
C ASP A 139 29.72 4.13 -8.93
#